data_AF-A0AAU6GIU4-F1
#
_entry.id   AF-A0AAU6GIU4-F1
#
_cell.length_a   1.000
_cell.length_b   1.000
_cell.length_c   1.000
_cell.angle_alpha   90.00
_cell.angle_beta   90.00
_cell.angle_gamma   90.00
#
_symmetry.space_group_name_H-M   'P 1'
#
loop_
_entity.id
_entity.type
_entity.pdbx_description
1 polymer ?
#
loop_
_entity_poly.entity_id
_entity_poly.type
_entity_poly.pdbx_seq_one_letter_code
_entity_poly.pdbx_strand_id
1 'polypeptide(L)'
;MPRLPDPAKRRDLLERVRAYMIRNGVAGLSLRPLARALGTSDRMLLYYFGSKERMVAEALAVYEGRPLLRAQSLLDTDGSPKNPAGVRRFLEDTWQQFSNPDLRATLPLYLEILAAGLLHPERYGPVVRDVLSEWTRLHTSATWA
;
A
#
# COMPACT_ATOMS: atom_id res chain seq x y z
N MET A 1 -15.91 -0.94 31.73
CA MET A 1 -15.83 -0.34 30.38
C MET A 1 -14.70 -0.99 29.61
N PRO A 2 -14.88 -1.37 28.33
CA PRO A 2 -13.76 -1.88 27.54
C PRO A 2 -12.76 -0.75 27.32
N ARG A 3 -11.50 -0.98 27.67
CA ARG A 3 -10.42 -0.02 27.44
C ARG A 3 -10.27 0.15 25.92
N LEU A 4 -10.37 1.39 25.43
CA LEU A 4 -10.19 1.70 24.01
C LEU A 4 -8.77 1.28 23.57
N PRO A 5 -8.60 0.70 22.37
CA PRO A 5 -7.29 0.31 21.88
C PRO A 5 -6.37 1.53 21.80
N ASP A 6 -5.17 1.43 22.37
CA ASP A 6 -4.16 2.49 22.30
C ASP A 6 -3.78 2.79 20.83
N PRO A 7 -4.05 4.01 20.31
CA PRO A 7 -3.78 4.37 18.93
C PRO A 7 -2.29 4.37 18.58
N ALA A 8 -1.40 4.69 19.52
CA ALA A 8 0.04 4.68 19.27
C ALA A 8 0.54 3.24 19.06
N LYS A 9 0.08 2.32 19.92
CA LYS A 9 0.38 0.89 19.80
C LYS A 9 -0.23 0.26 18.56
N ARG A 10 -1.43 0.68 18.16
CA ARG A 10 -2.05 0.24 16.91
C ARG A 10 -1.19 0.61 15.69
N ARG A 11 -0.69 1.84 15.66
CA ARG A 11 0.20 2.34 14.60
C ARG A 11 1.52 1.58 14.56
N ASP A 12 2.17 1.37 15.70
CA ASP A 12 3.40 0.55 15.78
C ASP A 12 3.19 -0.87 15.26
N LEU A 13 2.11 -1.53 15.69
CA LEU A 13 1.78 -2.87 15.20
C LEU A 13 1.57 -2.87 13.68
N LEU A 14 0.87 -1.87 13.15
CA LEU A 14 0.59 -1.77 11.72
C LEU A 14 1.88 -1.64 10.89
N GLU A 15 2.82 -0.83 11.35
CA GLU A 15 4.13 -0.66 10.70
C GLU A 15 4.94 -1.96 10.71
N ARG A 16 4.91 -2.68 11.83
CA ARG A 16 5.62 -3.97 11.97
C ARG A 16 4.99 -5.07 11.13
N VAL A 17 3.65 -5.08 11.01
CA VAL A 17 2.93 -5.99 10.09
C VAL A 17 3.35 -5.73 8.66
N ARG A 18 3.41 -4.46 8.25
CA ARG A 18 3.91 -4.04 6.93
C ARG A 18 5.34 -4.53 6.68
N ALA A 19 6.25 -4.27 7.62
CA ALA A 19 7.64 -4.68 7.48
C ALA A 19 7.78 -6.21 7.35
N TYR A 20 6.91 -6.97 8.05
CA TYR A 20 6.82 -8.41 7.88
C TYR A 20 6.32 -8.79 6.47
N MET A 21 5.26 -8.15 5.97
CA MET A 21 4.71 -8.43 4.65
C MET A 21 5.70 -8.12 3.52
N ILE A 22 6.48 -7.03 3.62
CA ILE A 22 7.51 -6.70 2.63
C ILE A 22 8.56 -7.81 2.52
N ARG A 23 8.94 -8.43 3.66
CA ARG A 23 9.96 -9.48 3.69
C ARG A 23 9.42 -10.88 3.33
N ASN A 24 8.15 -11.15 3.62
CA ASN A 24 7.60 -12.51 3.56
C ASN A 24 6.49 -12.70 2.53
N GLY A 25 6.02 -11.62 1.88
CA GLY A 25 4.85 -11.64 0.99
C GLY A 25 3.52 -11.69 1.75
N VAL A 26 2.42 -11.69 0.97
CA VAL A 26 1.04 -11.82 1.48
C VAL A 26 0.49 -13.24 1.25
N ALA A 27 0.96 -13.94 0.22
CA ALA A 27 0.55 -15.30 -0.08
C ALA A 27 0.92 -16.22 1.09
N GLY A 28 -0.08 -16.86 1.68
CA GLY A 28 0.11 -17.71 2.85
C GLY A 28 0.25 -16.97 4.19
N LEU A 29 0.04 -15.64 4.23
CA LEU A 29 0.06 -14.89 5.49
C LEU A 29 -0.97 -15.47 6.47
N SER A 30 -0.47 -15.90 7.62
CA SER A 30 -1.26 -16.40 8.75
C SER A 30 -0.93 -15.61 10.02
N LEU A 31 -1.92 -15.48 10.90
CA LEU A 31 -1.79 -14.67 12.12
C LEU A 31 -0.75 -15.25 13.08
N ARG A 32 -0.65 -16.57 13.21
CA ARG A 32 0.27 -17.23 14.14
C ARG A 32 1.75 -16.92 13.89
N PRO A 33 2.29 -17.14 12.67
CA PRO A 33 3.68 -16.79 12.36
C PRO A 33 3.94 -15.29 12.45
N LEU A 34 3.00 -14.47 11.97
CA LEU A 34 3.09 -13.01 12.06
C LEU A 34 3.15 -12.54 13.52
N ALA A 35 2.21 -12.99 14.37
CA ALA A 35 2.15 -12.63 15.77
C ALA A 35 3.44 -13.02 16.51
N ARG A 36 3.96 -14.24 16.23
CA ARG A 36 5.25 -14.69 16.76
C ARG A 36 6.39 -13.77 16.33
N ALA A 37 6.48 -13.42 15.05
CA ALA A 37 7.51 -12.50 14.54
C ALA A 37 7.39 -11.08 15.13
N LEU A 38 6.16 -10.66 15.47
CA LEU A 38 5.88 -9.39 16.12
C LEU A 38 5.96 -9.45 17.66
N GLY A 39 6.30 -10.60 18.26
CA GLY A 39 6.33 -10.74 19.71
C GLY A 39 4.98 -10.42 20.38
N THR A 40 3.88 -10.75 19.69
CA THR A 40 2.50 -10.52 20.14
C THR A 40 1.67 -11.80 19.97
N SER A 41 0.36 -11.73 20.20
CA SER A 41 -0.57 -12.84 19.98
C SER A 41 -1.57 -12.56 18.86
N ASP A 42 -2.06 -13.61 18.21
CA ASP A 42 -3.13 -13.55 17.21
C ASP A 42 -4.34 -12.78 17.76
N ARG A 43 -4.68 -13.03 19.03
CA ARG A 43 -5.77 -12.34 19.73
C ARG A 43 -5.53 -10.84 19.86
N MET A 44 -4.29 -10.40 20.10
CA MET A 44 -3.95 -8.98 20.15
C MET A 44 -4.05 -8.32 18.77
N LEU A 45 -3.59 -9.00 17.71
CA LEU A 45 -3.75 -8.49 16.34
C LEU A 45 -5.24 -8.36 15.99
N LEU A 46 -6.04 -9.39 16.26
CA LEU A 46 -7.50 -9.34 16.03
C LEU A 46 -8.20 -8.30 16.91
N TYR A 47 -7.72 -8.06 18.13
CA TYR A 47 -8.26 -7.00 18.98
C TYR A 47 -8.06 -5.60 18.37
N TYR A 48 -6.90 -5.31 17.77
CA TYR A 48 -6.61 -4.01 17.16
C TYR A 48 -7.21 -3.81 15.77
N PHE A 49 -7.32 -4.89 14.98
CA PHE A 49 -7.64 -4.81 13.56
C PHE A 49 -8.94 -5.52 13.18
N GLY A 50 -9.58 -6.24 14.10
CA GLY A 50 -10.85 -6.94 13.89
C GLY A 50 -10.73 -8.23 13.06
N SER A 51 -10.03 -8.18 11.92
CA SER A 51 -9.77 -9.34 11.06
C SER A 51 -8.38 -9.29 10.43
N LYS A 52 -7.92 -10.46 9.96
CA LYS A 52 -6.65 -10.54 9.20
C LYS A 52 -6.74 -9.72 7.92
N GLU A 53 -7.88 -9.78 7.24
CA GLU A 53 -8.14 -9.10 5.98
C GLU A 53 -8.11 -7.59 6.15
N ARG A 54 -8.75 -7.06 7.21
CA ARG A 54 -8.73 -5.64 7.53
C ARG A 54 -7.32 -5.19 7.94
N MET A 55 -6.62 -5.98 8.76
CA MET A 55 -5.22 -5.68 9.12
C MET A 55 -4.31 -5.59 7.88
N VAL A 56 -4.43 -6.55 6.97
CA VAL A 56 -3.69 -6.55 5.70
C VAL A 56 -4.08 -5.34 4.87
N ALA A 57 -5.37 -5.06 4.70
CA ALA A 57 -5.86 -3.87 3.99
C ALA A 57 -5.24 -2.58 4.53
N GLU A 58 -5.28 -2.39 5.85
CA GLU A 58 -4.77 -1.20 6.50
C GLU A 58 -3.24 -1.09 6.43
N ALA A 59 -2.52 -2.19 6.60
CA ALA A 59 -1.06 -2.21 6.47
C ALA A 59 -0.63 -1.78 5.06
N LEU A 60 -1.45 -2.10 4.06
CA LEU A 60 -1.25 -1.74 2.66
C LEU A 60 -1.70 -0.32 2.32
N ALA A 61 -2.67 0.24 3.03
CA ALA A 61 -3.13 1.62 2.86
C ALA A 61 -2.10 2.63 3.38
N VAL A 62 -1.36 2.32 4.45
CA VAL A 62 -0.32 3.19 5.06
C VAL A 62 0.96 3.25 4.20
N TYR A 63 0.87 3.02 2.89
CA TYR A 63 2.02 3.02 1.99
C TYR A 63 2.42 4.45 1.62
N GLU A 64 3.05 5.15 2.57
CA GLU A 64 3.60 6.51 2.40
C GLU A 64 4.66 6.60 1.27
N GLY A 65 5.16 5.46 0.79
CA GLY A 65 6.03 5.35 -0.38
C GLY A 65 5.30 4.94 -1.66
N ARG A 66 4.02 5.26 -1.88
CA ARG A 66 3.38 4.92 -3.18
C ARG A 66 4.06 5.75 -4.27
N PRO A 67 4.67 5.14 -5.29
CA PRO A 67 5.20 5.88 -6.44
C PRO A 67 4.15 6.80 -7.07
N LEU A 68 2.88 6.38 -7.01
CA LEU A 68 1.73 7.10 -7.56
C LEU A 68 1.35 8.34 -6.75
N LEU A 69 1.44 8.29 -5.41
CA LEU A 69 1.18 9.48 -4.59
C LEU A 69 2.27 10.54 -4.84
N ARG A 70 3.52 10.12 -5.07
CA ARG A 70 4.58 11.05 -5.49
C ARG A 70 4.42 11.56 -6.92
N ALA A 71 4.04 10.71 -7.86
CA ALA A 71 3.74 11.14 -9.23
C ALA A 71 2.55 12.14 -9.25
N GLN A 72 1.57 11.95 -8.36
CA GLN A 72 0.49 12.91 -8.14
C GLN A 72 1.00 14.22 -7.52
N SER A 73 1.86 14.18 -6.50
CA SER A 73 2.48 15.41 -5.98
C SER A 73 3.29 16.16 -7.03
N LEU A 74 3.97 15.46 -7.95
CA LEU A 74 4.65 16.11 -9.08
C LEU A 74 3.66 16.81 -10.02
N LEU A 75 2.51 16.18 -10.32
CA LEU A 75 1.44 16.81 -11.10
C LEU A 75 0.81 18.01 -10.37
N ASP A 76 0.64 17.93 -9.06
CA ASP A 76 0.09 19.01 -8.24
C ASP A 76 1.06 20.21 -8.15
N THR A 77 2.37 19.93 -8.17
CA THR A 77 3.43 20.96 -8.03
C THR A 77 3.77 21.60 -9.37
N ASP A 78 4.03 20.80 -10.40
CA ASP A 78 4.53 21.26 -11.71
C ASP A 78 3.40 21.43 -12.75
N GLY A 79 2.20 20.97 -12.42
CA GLY A 79 1.06 20.95 -13.34
C GLY A 79 1.12 19.81 -14.35
N SER A 80 0.02 19.61 -15.09
CA SER A 80 -0.03 18.62 -16.16
C SER A 80 0.95 18.97 -17.29
N PRO A 81 1.74 18.01 -17.81
CA PRO A 81 2.61 18.25 -18.95
C PRO A 81 1.79 18.69 -20.18
N LYS A 82 2.24 19.78 -20.83
CA LYS A 82 1.49 20.46 -21.91
C LYS A 82 2.01 20.17 -23.32
N ASN A 83 3.07 19.37 -23.45
CA ASN A 83 3.67 19.01 -24.73
C ASN A 83 4.38 17.64 -24.64
N PRO A 84 4.72 17.01 -25.78
CA PRO A 84 5.35 15.69 -25.80
C PRO A 84 6.68 15.61 -25.02
N ALA A 85 7.47 16.68 -25.00
CA ALA A 85 8.72 16.72 -24.23
C ALA A 85 8.46 16.73 -22.71
N GLY A 86 7.42 17.42 -22.26
CA GLY A 86 6.95 17.42 -20.89
C GLY A 86 6.40 16.06 -20.47
N VAL A 87 5.64 15.39 -21.33
CA VAL A 87 5.16 14.02 -21.08
C VAL A 87 6.35 13.06 -20.96
N ARG A 88 7.32 13.16 -21.88
CA ARG A 88 8.55 12.34 -21.84
C ARG A 88 9.31 12.53 -20.52
N ARG A 89 9.53 13.78 -20.10
CA ARG A 89 10.21 14.10 -18.84
C ARG A 89 9.45 13.57 -17.63
N PHE A 90 8.13 13.77 -17.59
CA PHE A 90 7.29 13.24 -16.52
C PHE A 90 7.39 11.70 -16.42
N LEU A 91 7.38 11.00 -17.56
CA LEU A 91 7.54 9.54 -17.60
C LEU A 91 8.94 9.11 -17.13
N GLU A 92 10.00 9.82 -17.55
CA GLU A 92 11.37 9.55 -17.11
C GLU A 92 11.55 9.76 -15.61
N ASP A 93 11.05 10.87 -15.07
CA ASP A 93 11.12 11.20 -13.64
C ASP A 93 10.32 10.18 -12.82
N THR A 94 9.12 9.83 -13.28
CA THR A 94 8.30 8.77 -12.67
C THR A 94 9.02 7.42 -12.72
N TRP A 95 9.63 7.06 -13.86
CA TRP A 95 10.36 5.80 -14.03
C TRP A 95 11.61 5.70 -13.13
N GLN A 96 12.35 6.79 -12.96
CA GLN A 96 13.47 6.85 -12.03
C GLN A 96 13.02 6.60 -10.59
N GLN A 97 11.85 7.10 -10.21
CA GLN A 97 11.29 6.80 -8.89
C GLN A 97 11.00 5.31 -8.72
N PHE A 98 10.38 4.65 -9.71
CA PHE A 98 10.19 3.19 -9.67
C PHE A 98 11.51 2.40 -9.61
N SER A 99 12.64 3.01 -9.98
CA SER A 99 13.97 2.39 -9.91
C SER A 99 14.66 2.57 -8.55
N ASN A 100 14.08 3.32 -7.60
CA ASN A 100 14.59 3.43 -6.23
C ASN A 100 14.60 2.04 -5.55
N PRO A 101 15.70 1.62 -4.90
CA PRO A 101 15.81 0.32 -4.23
C PRO A 101 14.69 0.03 -3.22
N ASP A 102 14.26 1.02 -2.44
CA ASP A 102 13.20 0.87 -1.43
C ASP A 102 11.84 0.65 -2.10
N LEU A 103 11.61 1.32 -3.23
CA LEU A 103 10.41 1.10 -4.05
C LEU A 103 10.46 -0.27 -4.73
N ARG A 104 11.62 -0.68 -5.26
CA ARG A 104 11.80 -2.01 -5.85
C ARG A 104 11.57 -3.14 -4.87
N ALA A 105 11.98 -2.99 -3.61
CA ALA A 105 11.74 -4.00 -2.58
C ALA A 105 10.25 -4.25 -2.32
N THR A 106 9.38 -3.34 -2.76
CA THR A 106 7.96 -3.32 -2.37
C THR A 106 7.00 -3.46 -3.55
N LEU A 107 7.53 -3.35 -4.78
CA LEU A 107 6.83 -3.68 -6.01
C LEU A 107 6.27 -5.12 -6.04
N PRO A 108 7.02 -6.18 -5.64
CA PRO A 108 6.49 -7.55 -5.62
C PRO A 108 5.27 -7.67 -4.70
N LEU A 109 5.34 -7.05 -3.51
CA LEU A 109 4.24 -7.02 -2.56
C LEU A 109 3.00 -6.36 -3.19
N TYR A 110 3.18 -5.23 -3.89
CA TYR A 110 2.10 -4.53 -4.58
C TYR A 110 1.44 -5.39 -5.67
N LEU A 111 2.24 -6.05 -6.51
CA LEU A 111 1.74 -6.96 -7.56
C LEU A 111 1.03 -8.17 -6.97
N GLU A 112 1.56 -8.74 -5.89
CA GLU A 112 0.97 -9.88 -5.19
C GLU A 112 -0.42 -9.55 -4.63
N ILE A 113 -0.64 -8.31 -4.17
CA ILE A 113 -1.96 -7.86 -3.68
C ILE A 113 -2.95 -7.67 -4.81
N LEU A 114 -2.52 -7.06 -5.93
CA LEU A 114 -3.36 -6.92 -7.10
C LEU A 114 -3.80 -8.29 -7.60
N ALA A 115 -2.86 -9.24 -7.70
CA ALA A 115 -3.14 -10.62 -8.04
C ALA A 115 -4.07 -11.28 -7.01
N ALA A 116 -3.80 -11.13 -5.71
CA ALA A 116 -4.62 -11.72 -4.65
C ALA A 116 -6.05 -11.17 -4.63
N GLY A 117 -6.28 -9.89 -4.91
CA GLY A 117 -7.62 -9.34 -4.97
C GLY A 117 -8.34 -9.55 -6.30
N LEU A 118 -7.62 -9.82 -7.40
CA LEU A 118 -8.21 -10.37 -8.63
C LEU A 118 -8.67 -11.82 -8.43
N LEU A 119 -7.88 -12.63 -7.74
CA LEU A 119 -8.16 -14.06 -7.50
C LEU A 119 -9.13 -14.30 -6.33
N HIS A 120 -9.15 -13.39 -5.33
CA HIS A 120 -9.99 -13.45 -4.14
C HIS A 120 -10.70 -12.11 -3.88
N PRO A 121 -11.58 -11.67 -4.80
CA PRO A 121 -12.26 -10.38 -4.72
C PRO A 121 -13.16 -10.24 -3.47
N GLU A 122 -13.69 -11.33 -2.94
CA GLU A 122 -14.43 -11.38 -1.68
C GLU A 122 -13.58 -11.02 -0.46
N ARG A 123 -12.25 -11.26 -0.55
CA ARG A 123 -11.32 -11.12 0.56
C ARG A 123 -10.52 -9.81 0.50
N TYR A 124 -10.11 -9.40 -0.70
CA TYR A 124 -9.25 -8.23 -0.92
C TYR A 124 -9.83 -7.21 -1.90
N GLY A 125 -11.05 -7.41 -2.40
CA GLY A 125 -11.71 -6.50 -3.34
C GLY A 125 -11.78 -5.03 -2.90
N PRO A 126 -12.09 -4.70 -1.63
CA PRO A 126 -12.03 -3.32 -1.15
C PRO A 126 -10.62 -2.72 -1.24
N VAL A 127 -9.59 -3.49 -0.92
CA VAL A 127 -8.18 -3.05 -1.00
C VAL A 127 -7.77 -2.75 -2.43
N VAL A 128 -8.12 -3.65 -3.36
CA VAL A 128 -7.83 -3.47 -4.78
C VAL A 128 -8.60 -2.28 -5.35
N ARG A 129 -9.86 -2.05 -4.93
CA ARG A 129 -10.61 -0.86 -5.34
C ARG A 129 -9.95 0.43 -4.86
N ASP A 130 -9.53 0.49 -3.60
CA ASP A 130 -8.86 1.69 -3.07
C ASP A 130 -7.57 1.97 -3.83
N VAL A 131 -6.74 0.94 -4.04
CA VAL A 131 -5.50 1.02 -4.81
C VAL A 131 -5.74 1.45 -6.26
N LEU A 132 -6.74 0.88 -6.94
CA LEU A 132 -7.08 1.26 -8.32
C LEU A 132 -7.70 2.67 -8.39
N SER A 133 -8.41 3.11 -7.36
CA SER A 133 -8.97 4.47 -7.30
C SER A 133 -7.89 5.56 -7.26
N GLU A 134 -6.71 5.25 -6.74
CA GLU A 134 -5.54 6.14 -6.77
C GLU A 134 -5.05 6.33 -8.21
N TRP A 135 -4.97 5.25 -8.98
CA TRP A 135 -4.64 5.32 -10.42
C TRP A 135 -5.65 6.15 -11.20
N THR A 136 -6.94 5.92 -10.98
CA THR A 136 -8.00 6.71 -11.65
C THR A 136 -7.90 8.18 -11.28
N ARG A 137 -7.64 8.51 -10.01
CA ARG A 137 -7.43 9.90 -9.57
C ARG A 137 -6.25 10.54 -10.28
N LEU A 138 -5.12 9.83 -10.41
CA LEU A 138 -3.93 10.33 -11.11
C LEU A 138 -4.20 10.61 -12.60
N HIS A 139 -4.91 9.72 -13.28
CA HIS A 139 -5.27 9.92 -14.68
C HIS A 139 -6.33 11.02 -14.88
N THR A 140 -7.20 11.23 -13.91
CA THR A 140 -8.25 12.27 -13.98
C THR A 140 -7.69 13.66 -13.62
N SER A 141 -6.65 13.74 -12.78
CA SER A 141 -5.94 15.00 -12.49
C SER A 141 -4.98 15.43 -13.60
N ALA A 142 -4.53 14.49 -14.43
CA ALA A 142 -3.64 14.78 -15.55
C ALA A 142 -4.45 15.02 -16.83
N THR A 143 -4.52 16.27 -17.27
CA THR A 143 -5.08 16.59 -18.59
C THR A 143 -3.99 16.35 -19.63
N TRP A 144 -3.98 15.15 -20.22
CA TRP A 144 -3.05 14.80 -21.28
C TRP A 144 -3.39 15.59 -22.55
N ALA A 145 -2.48 16.46 -22.98
CA ALA A 145 -2.59 17.27 -24.19
C ALA A 145 -1.76 16.69 -25.35
#